data_AF-A0A1E5VD92-F1
#
_entry.id   AF-A0A1E5VD92-F1
#
_cell.length_a   1.000
_cell.length_b   1.000
_cell.length_c   1.000
_cell.angle_alpha   90.00
_cell.angle_beta   90.00
_cell.angle_gamma   90.00
#
_symmetry.space_group_name_H-M   'P 1'
#
loop_
_entity.id
_entity.type
_entity.pdbx_description
1 polymer ?
#
loop_
_entity_poly.entity_id
_entity_poly.type
_entity_poly.pdbx_seq_one_letter_code
_entity_poly.pdbx_strand_id
1 'polypeptide(L)' 'LTPKELKRLMTFVANPRQFKVSNWFFNRKKDYKDDGPSGDVTNTLDTKPRDNLERLKKIRVD' A
#
# COMPACT_ATOMS: atom_id res chain seq x y z
N LEU A 1 -18.12 16.93 -6.50
CA LEU A 1 -17.66 15.58 -6.93
C LEU A 1 -18.89 14.78 -7.34
N THR A 2 -18.99 14.40 -8.61
CA THR A 2 -20.09 13.54 -9.08
C THR A 2 -19.83 12.08 -8.70
N PRO A 3 -20.87 11.22 -8.59
CA PRO A 3 -20.66 9.78 -8.34
C PRO A 3 -19.74 9.11 -9.37
N LYS A 4 -19.77 9.60 -10.61
CA LYS A 4 -18.89 9.16 -11.70
C LYS A 4 -17.42 9.49 -11.43
N GLU A 5 -17.14 10.69 -10.95
CA GLU A 5 -15.79 11.11 -10.55
C GLU A 5 -15.28 10.31 -9.36
N LEU A 6 -16.13 10.05 -8.36
CA LEU A 6 -15.76 9.24 -7.20
C LEU A 6 -15.38 7.81 -7.62
N LYS A 7 -16.17 7.18 -8.50
CA LYS A 7 -15.87 5.83 -9.00
C LYS A 7 -14.54 5.81 -9.76
N ARG A 8 -14.27 6.83 -10.58
CA ARG A 8 -13.01 6.96 -11.30
C ARG A 8 -11.82 7.10 -10.35
N LEU A 9 -11.95 7.88 -9.28
CA LEU A 9 -10.92 8.03 -8.25
C LEU A 9 -10.68 6.71 -7.51
N MET A 10 -11.74 5.99 -7.12
CA MET A 10 -11.60 4.68 -6.48
C MET A 10 -10.86 3.68 -7.38
N THR A 11 -11.18 3.65 -8.68
CA THR A 11 -10.47 2.79 -9.65
C THR A 11 -9.00 3.19 -9.80
N PHE A 12 -8.70 4.48 -9.83
CA PHE A 12 -7.33 5.00 -9.90
C PHE A 12 -6.51 4.58 -8.67
N VAL A 13 -7.06 4.75 -7.47
CA VAL A 13 -6.40 4.40 -6.21
C VAL A 13 -6.22 2.89 -6.07
N ALA A 14 -7.18 2.09 -6.53
CA ALA A 14 -7.07 0.62 -6.46
C ALA A 14 -6.03 0.06 -7.44
N ASN A 15 -5.92 0.63 -8.66
CA ASN A 15 -5.06 0.10 -9.72
C ASN A 15 -4.14 1.17 -10.36
N PRO A 16 -3.30 1.86 -9.59
CA PRO A 16 -2.52 3.01 -10.07
C PRO A 16 -1.54 2.65 -11.21
N ARG A 17 -1.06 1.40 -11.29
CA ARG A 17 -0.21 0.92 -12.40
C ARG A 17 -0.90 0.99 -13.76
N GLN A 18 -2.20 0.76 -13.82
CA GLN A 18 -2.98 0.84 -15.07
C GLN A 18 -3.07 2.27 -15.59
N PHE A 19 -2.84 3.25 -14.72
CA PHE A 19 -2.86 4.68 -15.04
C PHE A 19 -1.44 5.28 -15.15
N LYS A 20 -0.43 4.43 -15.40
CA LYS A 20 0.98 4.85 -15.60
C LYS A 20 1.60 5.56 -14.39
N VAL A 21 1.08 5.32 -13.19
CA VAL A 21 1.73 5.79 -11.95
C VAL A 21 3.02 5.00 -11.76
N SER A 22 4.14 5.71 -11.58
CA SER A 22 5.44 5.09 -11.40
C SER A 22 5.59 4.45 -10.02
N ASN A 23 6.40 3.40 -9.94
CA ASN A 23 6.56 2.61 -8.71
C ASN A 23 7.15 3.41 -7.54
N TRP A 24 7.85 4.53 -7.80
CA TRP A 24 8.43 5.34 -6.73
C TRP A 24 7.37 6.05 -5.87
N PHE A 25 6.14 6.22 -6.38
CA PHE A 25 4.99 6.75 -5.65
C PHE A 25 4.34 5.73 -4.71
N PHE A 26 4.71 4.45 -4.78
CA PHE A 26 4.14 3.46 -3.87
C PHE A 26 4.66 3.64 -2.44
N ASN A 27 3.73 3.68 -1.50
CA ASN A 27 4.01 3.80 -0.06
C ASN A 27 4.86 2.63 0.46
N ARG A 28 4.84 1.49 -0.24
CA ARG A 28 5.62 0.31 0.11
C ARG A 28 6.35 -0.21 -1.11
N LYS A 29 7.67 -0.02 -1.16
CA LYS A 29 8.48 -0.34 -2.34
C LYS A 29 8.99 -1.78 -2.37
N LYS A 30 9.17 -2.37 -1.19
CA LYS A 30 9.65 -3.74 -1.01
C LYS A 30 8.96 -4.33 0.22
N ASP A 31 8.01 -5.23 0.00
CA ASP A 31 7.50 -6.09 1.06
C ASP A 31 8.53 -7.18 1.37
N TYR A 32 8.69 -7.54 2.64
CA TYR A 32 9.49 -8.71 3.04
C TYR A 32 8.82 -10.05 2.69
N LYS A 33 7.50 -10.07 2.43
CA LYS A 33 6.75 -11.27 2.01
C LYS A 33 6.63 -11.40 0.50
N ASP A 34 6.16 -10.34 -0.15
CA ASP A 34 5.70 -10.40 -1.54
C ASP A 34 6.68 -9.75 -2.55
N ASP A 35 7.86 -9.28 -2.08
CA ASP A 35 9.00 -8.69 -2.82
C ASP A 35 8.70 -7.60 -3.87
N GLY A 36 7.44 -7.20 -4.06
CA GLY A 36 7.01 -6.19 -5.03
C GLY A 36 6.48 -4.90 -4.39
N PRO A 37 6.48 -3.77 -5.13
CA PRO A 37 5.92 -2.52 -4.65
C PRO A 37 4.38 -2.54 -4.60
N SER A 38 3.81 -2.15 -3.46
CA SER A 38 2.37 -2.08 -3.19
C SER A 38 1.90 -0.68 -2.78
N GLY A 39 0.71 -0.32 -3.27
CA GLY A 39 -0.03 0.85 -2.80
C GLY A 39 -1.06 0.40 -1.78
N ASP A 40 -0.67 0.36 -0.51
CA ASP A 40 -1.57 -0.06 0.57
C ASP A 40 -2.60 1.05 0.87
N VAL A 41 -3.87 0.68 1.00
CA VAL A 41 -5.01 1.60 1.20
C VAL A 41 -5.89 1.07 2.35
N THR A 42 -6.54 1.98 3.09
CA THR A 42 -7.46 1.68 4.22
C THR A 42 -6.88 0.67 5.22
N ASN A 43 -7.49 -0.51 5.35
CA ASN A 43 -7.20 -1.51 6.38
C ASN A 43 -5.89 -2.26 6.14
N THR A 44 -5.31 -2.14 4.93
CA THR A 44 -3.96 -2.68 4.70
C THR A 44 -2.90 -1.75 5.26
N LEU A 45 -3.18 -0.44 5.35
CA LEU A 45 -2.26 0.56 5.85
C LEU A 45 -2.06 0.48 7.36
N ASP A 46 -3.05 0.04 8.15
CA ASP A 46 -2.90 -0.15 9.59
C ASP A 46 -2.38 -1.56 9.95
N THR A 47 -2.76 -2.58 9.18
CA THR A 47 -2.33 -3.96 9.44
C THR A 47 -0.84 -4.17 9.16
N LYS A 48 -0.31 -3.68 8.03
CA LYS A 48 1.08 -3.94 7.63
C LYS A 48 2.13 -3.33 8.58
N PRO A 49 1.98 -2.09 9.09
CA PRO A 49 2.89 -1.56 10.11
C PRO A 49 2.85 -2.35 11.41
N ARG A 50 1.67 -2.83 11.85
CA ARG A 50 1.55 -3.67 13.05
C ARG A 50 2.33 -4.97 12.90
N ASP A 51 2.14 -5.68 11.78
CA ASP A 51 2.90 -6.90 11.49
C ASP A 51 4.42 -6.66 11.48
N ASN A 52 4.84 -5.53 10.89
CA ASN A 52 6.25 -5.16 10.88
C ASN A 52 6.79 -4.90 12.29
N LEU A 53 6.03 -4.20 13.14
CA LEU A 53 6.41 -3.92 14.53
C LEU A 53 6.48 -5.22 15.36
N GLU A 54 5.51 -6.12 15.22
CA GLU A 54 5.54 -7.42 15.91
C GLU A 54 6.74 -8.27 15.46
N ARG A 55 7.12 -8.19 14.18
CA ARG A 55 8.34 -8.84 13.68
C ARG A 55 9.61 -8.24 14.28
N LEU A 56 9.68 -6.91 14.42
CA LEU A 56 10.83 -6.24 15.03
C LEU A 56 10.99 -6.61 16.50
N LYS A 57 9.89 -6.63 17.27
CA LYS A 57 9.87 -7.11 18.66
C LYS A 57 10.36 -8.56 18.78
N LYS A 58 9.97 -9.43 17.84
CA LYS A 58 10.40 -10.84 17.84
C LYS A 58 11.92 -11.00 17.72
N ILE A 59 12.59 -10.09 17.04
CA ILE A 59 14.05 -10.12 16.84
C ILE A 59 14.82 -9.23 17.83
N ARG A 60 14.14 -8.57 18.78
CA ARG A 60 14.74 -7.68 19.80
C ARG A 60 15.59 -6.56 19.20
N VAL A 61 15.08 -5.93 18.16
CA VAL A 61 15.72 -4.77 17.49
C VAL A 61 15.14 -3.44 17.98
N ASP A 62 14.14 -3.52 18.86
CA ASP A 62 13.52 -2.43 19.61
C ASP A 62 14.45 -1.81 20.68
#